data_AF-A0A518WB97-F1
#
_entry.id   AF-A0A518WB97-F1
#
_cell.length_a   1.000
_cell.length_b   1.000
_cell.length_c   1.000
_cell.angle_alpha   90.00
_cell.angle_beta   90.00
_cell.angle_gamma   90.00
#
_symmetry.space_group_name_H-M   'P 1'
#
loop_
_entity.id
_entity.type
_entity.pdbx_description
1 polymer ?
#
loop_
_entity_poly.entity_id
_entity_poly.type
_entity_poly.pdbx_seq_one_letter_code
_entity_poly.pdbx_strand_id
1 'polypeptide(L)' 'MSAEEPLFRIVRGVPTAEELAALVGALALHSRPAGPPPPVAGSAWARSARPAGATPAPGHGAWRASGLPR' A
#
# COMPACT_ATOMS: atom_id res chain seq x y z
N MET A 1 -35.29 -0.14 -12.16
CA MET A 1 -33.82 -0.21 -12.28
C MET A 1 -33.49 -0.16 -13.76
N SER A 2 -33.29 1.04 -14.31
CA SER A 2 -32.69 1.15 -15.64
C SER A 2 -31.25 0.66 -15.51
N ALA A 3 -30.87 -0.35 -16.28
CA ALA A 3 -29.49 -0.77 -16.34
C ALA A 3 -28.67 0.38 -16.95
N GLU A 4 -27.66 0.85 -16.23
CA GLU A 4 -26.68 1.81 -16.72
C GLU A 4 -26.15 1.31 -18.07
N GLU A 5 -26.04 2.20 -19.06
CA GLU A 5 -25.56 1.82 -20.39
C GLU A 5 -24.11 1.31 -20.29
N PRO A 6 -23.78 0.13 -20.83
CA PRO A 6 -22.48 -0.48 -20.58
C PRO A 6 -21.37 0.36 -21.20
N LEU A 7 -20.42 0.78 -20.36
CA LEU A 7 -19.27 1.59 -20.77
C LEU A 7 -18.43 0.95 -21.88
N PHE A 8 -18.47 -0.38 -22.00
CA PHE A 8 -17.74 -1.14 -23.00
C PHE A 8 -18.57 -2.35 -23.48
N ARG A 9 -18.41 -2.70 -24.76
CA ARG A 9 -19.00 -3.90 -25.36
C ARG A 9 -17.89 -4.85 -25.81
N ILE A 10 -18.02 -6.13 -25.45
CA ILE A 10 -17.13 -7.19 -25.95
C ILE A 10 -17.51 -7.49 -27.40
N VAL A 11 -16.65 -7.12 -28.34
CA VAL A 11 -16.89 -7.33 -29.79
C VAL A 11 -16.55 -8.78 -30.19
N ARG A 12 -15.54 -9.38 -29.56
CA ARG A 12 -15.17 -10.81 -29.71
C ARG A 12 -14.70 -11.35 -28.37
N GLY A 13 -15.23 -12.51 -27.98
CA GLY A 13 -14.97 -13.11 -26.66
C GLY A 13 -13.80 -14.08 -26.61
N VAL A 14 -13.21 -14.44 -27.75
CA VAL A 14 -12.10 -15.40 -27.83
C VAL A 14 -10.96 -14.76 -28.62
N PRO A 15 -9.97 -14.14 -27.94
CA PRO A 15 -8.80 -13.60 -28.63
C PRO A 15 -7.97 -14.72 -29.25
N THR A 16 -7.28 -14.44 -30.35
CA THR A 16 -6.27 -15.38 -30.85
C THR A 16 -5.08 -15.45 -29.89
N ALA A 17 -4.22 -16.46 -30.07
CA ALA A 17 -3.00 -16.59 -29.27
C ALA A 17 -2.09 -15.36 -29.43
N GLU A 18 -2.01 -14.81 -30.65
CA GLU A 18 -1.23 -13.62 -30.99
C GLU A 18 -1.81 -12.37 -30.32
N GLU A 19 -3.13 -12.19 -30.33
CA GLU A 19 -3.79 -11.06 -29.68
C GLU A 19 -3.60 -11.09 -28.16
N LEU A 20 -3.70 -12.28 -27.55
CA LEU A 20 -3.43 -12.48 -26.13
C LEU A 20 -1.95 -12.16 -25.81
N ALA A 21 -1.02 -12.65 -26.64
CA ALA A 21 0.41 -12.39 -26.48
C ALA A 21 0.73 -10.89 -26.61
N ALA A 22 0.11 -10.20 -27.57
CA ALA A 22 0.27 -8.76 -27.75
C ALA A 22 -0.24 -7.97 -26.54
N LEU A 23 -1.41 -8.33 -26.00
CA LEU A 23 -1.98 -7.69 -24.81
C LEU A 23 -1.09 -7.88 -23.58
N VAL A 24 -0.62 -9.12 -23.34
CA VAL A 24 0.28 -9.42 -22.23
C VAL A 24 1.60 -8.65 -22.39
N GLY A 25 2.17 -8.63 -23.59
CA GLY A 25 3.39 -7.87 -23.89
C GLY A 25 3.25 -6.37 -23.61
N ALA A 26 2.13 -5.77 -24.01
CA ALA A 26 1.84 -4.36 -23.74
C ALA A 26 1.73 -4.07 -22.23
N LEU A 27 1.02 -4.92 -21.48
CA LEU A 27 0.89 -4.78 -20.03
C LEU A 27 2.21 -4.97 -19.30
N ALA A 28 3.02 -5.95 -19.70
CA ALA A 28 4.33 -6.21 -19.12
C ALA A 28 5.29 -5.03 -19.35
N LEU A 29 5.26 -4.43 -20.54
CA LEU A 29 6.07 -3.27 -20.85
C LEU A 29 5.60 -2.03 -20.07
N HIS A 30 4.29 -1.82 -19.94
CA HIS A 30 3.72 -0.72 -19.17
C HIS A 30 3.99 -0.83 -17.66
N SER A 31 3.97 -2.05 -17.12
CA SER A 31 4.16 -2.30 -15.68
C SER A 31 5.61 -2.17 -15.23
N ARG A 32 6.54 -1.98 -16.17
CA ARG A 32 7.96 -1.84 -15.84
C ARG A 32 8.20 -0.48 -15.18
N PRO A 33 8.66 -0.44 -13.92
CA PRO A 33 8.95 0.82 -13.26
C PRO A 33 10.05 1.56 -14.01
N ALA A 34 9.80 2.83 -14.33
CA ALA A 34 10.72 3.69 -15.09
C ALA A 34 11.99 4.08 -14.29
N GLY A 35 12.12 3.62 -13.05
CA GLY A 35 13.25 3.92 -12.18
C GLY A 35 13.19 3.12 -10.88
N PRO A 36 14.22 3.25 -10.03
CA PRO A 36 14.21 2.65 -8.70
C PRO A 36 13.01 3.19 -7.90
N PRO A 37 12.34 2.33 -7.10
CA PRO A 37 11.24 2.78 -6.28
C PRO A 37 11.72 3.88 -5.32
N PRO A 38 10.87 4.87 -4.99
CA PRO A 38 11.21 5.86 -3.98
C PRO A 38 11.47 5.16 -2.63
N PRO A 39 12.29 5.77 -1.75
CA PRO A 39 12.49 5.23 -0.41
C PRO A 39 11.14 5.09 0.29
N VAL A 40 10.85 3.88 0.77
CA VAL A 40 9.61 3.61 1.49
C VAL A 40 9.68 4.30 2.85
N ALA A 41 8.71 5.18 3.14
CA ALA A 41 8.62 5.82 4.44
C ALA A 41 8.48 4.76 5.55
N GLY A 42 9.23 4.94 6.64
CA GLY A 42 9.17 4.01 7.78
C GLY A 42 7.77 3.92 8.36
N SER A 43 7.24 2.70 8.47
CA SER A 43 5.90 2.42 9.01
C SER A 43 5.66 3.13 10.35
N ALA A 44 4.54 3.84 10.46
CA ALA A 44 4.13 4.46 11.71
C ALA A 44 3.92 3.41 12.82
N TRP A 45 3.35 2.25 12.47
CA TRP A 45 3.18 1.10 13.36
C TRP A 45 4.52 0.51 13.83
N ALA A 46 5.49 0.41 12.92
CA ALA A 46 6.82 -0.08 13.29
C ALA A 46 7.57 0.92 14.18
N ARG A 47 7.35 2.23 13.98
CA ARG A 47 7.92 3.28 14.84
C ARG A 47 7.28 3.33 16.22
N SER A 48 5.96 3.13 16.33
CA SER A 48 5.27 3.14 17.62
C SER A 48 5.67 1.97 18.53
N ALA A 49 6.13 0.85 17.96
CA ALA A 49 6.65 -0.27 18.73
C ALA A 49 8.05 0.00 19.34
N ARG A 50 8.73 1.07 18.93
CA ARG A 50 10.03 1.43 19.50
C ARG A 50 9.84 2.13 20.85
N PRO A 51 10.68 1.85 21.86
CA PRO A 51 10.61 2.55 23.14
C PRO A 51 10.79 4.07 22.93
N ALA A 52 9.73 4.85 23.14
CA ALA A 52 9.72 6.30 22.93
C ALA A 52 10.22 7.09 24.16
N GLY A 53 11.31 6.63 24.78
CA GLY A 53 11.93 7.28 25.95
C GLY A 53 12.06 6.36 27.16
N ALA A 54 12.51 6.94 28.28
CA ALA A 54 12.71 6.19 29.53
C ALA A 54 11.38 5.61 30.03
N THR A 55 11.33 4.29 30.15
CA THR A 55 10.24 3.59 30.86
C THR A 55 10.26 4.06 32.31
N PRO A 56 9.16 4.57 32.89
CA PRO A 56 9.13 4.91 34.29
C PRO A 56 9.49 3.69 35.13
N ALA A 57 10.45 3.82 36.04
CA ALA A 57 10.76 2.75 36.98
C ALA A 57 9.54 2.50 37.90
N PRO A 58 9.22 1.25 38.25
CA PRO A 58 8.17 0.95 39.20
C PRO A 58 8.44 1.67 40.53
N GLY A 59 7.48 2.44 41.03
CA GLY A 59 7.67 3.19 42.27
C GLY A 59 6.58 4.21 42.56
N HIS A 60 6.62 4.75 43.77
CA HIS A 60 5.70 5.81 44.19
C HIS A 60 5.84 7.03 43.27
N GLY A 61 4.75 7.44 42.63
CA GLY A 61 4.73 8.56 41.68
C GLY A 61 4.92 8.18 40.21
N ALA A 62 5.21 6.91 39.87
CA ALA A 62 5.37 6.47 38.47
C ALA A 62 4.13 6.74 37.60
N TRP A 63 2.93 6.59 38.17
CA TRP A 63 1.67 6.92 37.49
C TRP A 63 1.46 8.42 37.28
N ARG A 64 2.02 9.29 38.13
CA ARG A 64 1.97 10.74 37.90
C ARG A 64 2.98 11.15 36.82
N ALA A 65 4.14 10.51 36.81
CA ALA A 65 5.19 10.78 35.83
C ALA A 65 4.82 10.35 34.40
N SER A 66 3.94 9.36 34.22
CA SER A 66 3.49 8.93 32.89
C SER A 66 2.68 9.98 32.13
N GLY A 67 2.07 10.95 32.84
CA GLY A 67 1.27 12.04 32.25
C GLY A 67 2.05 13.34 32.00
N LEU A 68 3.33 13.41 32.37
CA LEU A 68 4.17 14.59 32.11
C LEU A 68 4.71 14.57 30.66
N PRO A 69 4.84 15.74 30.01
CA PRO A 69 5.52 15.84 28.72
C PRO A 69 6.94 15.28 28.81
N ARG A 70 7.39 14.56 27.76
CA ARG A 70 8.77 14.08 27.61
C ARG A 70 9.58 14.97 26.69
#